data_AF-A0A8C6Y486-F1
#
_entry.id   AF-A0A8C6Y486-F1
#
_cell.length_a   1.000
_cell.length_b   1.000
_cell.length_c   1.000
_cell.angle_alpha   90.00
_cell.angle_beta   90.00
_cell.angle_gamma   90.00
#
_symmetry.space_group_name_H-M   'P 1'
#
loop_
_entity.id
_entity.type
_entity.pdbx_description
1 polymer ?
#
loop_
_entity_poly.entity_id
_entity_poly.type
_entity_poly.pdbx_seq_one_letter_code
_entity_poly.pdbx_strand_id
1 'polypeptide(L)'
;MINLCRDVQECTIPSWKVEPKYSTKVLIGNWGEERRRGLPRKYILTHCEEARHRHLVTQYDDQYNRHGHNPQLPPLRKWDRHKLAWTPEKSDYPLVEPPTSYGLLEHLMDTWHRKEPEGAKSVYHSSYPKPPALAYAPRQRPDTSRILQQSRQQWLLPRSLDAPA
;
A
#
# COMPACT_ATOMS: atom_id res chain seq x y z
N MET A 1 -28.29 12.69 13.45
CA MET A 1 -27.11 11.98 12.92
C MET A 1 -25.88 12.79 13.27
N ILE A 2 -24.92 12.12 13.90
CA ILE A 2 -23.78 12.70 14.60
C ILE A 2 -22.68 12.97 13.56
N ASN A 3 -22.33 14.24 13.35
CA ASN A 3 -21.07 14.58 12.72
C ASN A 3 -20.04 14.77 13.84
N LEU A 4 -19.12 13.81 13.91
CA LEU A 4 -18.03 13.73 14.88
C LEU A 4 -17.07 14.92 14.78
N CYS A 5 -16.68 15.40 15.96
CA CYS A 5 -15.34 15.88 16.33
C CYS A 5 -14.66 16.85 15.35
N ARG A 6 -14.92 18.14 15.53
CA ARG A 6 -13.94 19.19 15.16
C ARG A 6 -12.71 19.02 16.05
N ASP A 7 -11.55 19.19 15.42
CA ASP A 7 -10.19 19.09 15.96
C ASP A 7 -10.04 19.24 17.49
N VAL A 8 -9.40 18.25 18.12
CA VAL A 8 -9.16 18.09 19.57
C VAL A 8 -8.47 19.31 20.24
N GLN A 9 -7.96 20.27 19.46
CA GLN A 9 -7.25 21.44 19.96
C GLN A 9 -8.13 22.62 20.42
N GLU A 10 -9.43 22.64 20.10
CA GLU A 10 -10.29 23.79 20.45
C GLU A 10 -10.72 23.83 21.93
N CYS A 11 -10.63 22.72 22.67
CA CYS A 11 -11.19 22.59 24.03
C CYS A 11 -10.23 22.96 25.18
N THR A 12 -8.96 23.28 24.89
CA THR A 12 -7.90 23.47 25.91
C THR A 12 -7.42 24.93 26.05
N ILE A 13 -7.94 25.87 25.27
CA ILE A 13 -7.53 27.28 25.32
C ILE A 13 -8.47 28.04 26.26
N PRO A 14 -7.98 28.64 27.36
CA PRO A 14 -8.83 29.42 28.25
C PRO A 14 -9.29 30.72 27.55
N SER A 15 -10.50 31.18 27.87
CA SER A 15 -11.20 32.28 27.18
C SER A 15 -10.43 33.61 27.10
N TRP A 16 -9.53 33.87 28.05
CA TRP A 16 -8.68 35.08 28.08
C TRP A 16 -7.49 35.03 27.11
N LYS A 17 -7.28 33.92 26.40
CA LYS A 17 -6.19 33.69 25.42
C LYS A 17 -6.71 33.52 23.99
N VAL A 18 -7.88 34.07 23.68
CA VAL A 18 -8.44 34.03 22.32
C VAL A 18 -7.88 35.20 21.51
N GLU A 19 -6.92 34.91 20.63
CA GLU A 19 -6.43 35.89 19.67
C GLU A 19 -7.39 35.98 18.47
N PRO A 20 -7.95 37.17 18.16
CA PRO A 20 -8.79 37.34 17.00
C PRO A 20 -7.96 37.21 15.72
N LYS A 21 -8.36 36.27 14.84
CA LYS A 21 -7.74 36.08 13.52
C LYS A 21 -8.43 36.96 12.49
N TYR A 22 -7.70 37.94 11.94
CA TYR A 22 -8.21 38.85 10.91
C TYR A 22 -7.77 38.43 9.51
N SER A 23 -8.50 38.89 8.48
CA SER A 23 -8.10 38.74 7.08
C SER A 23 -6.82 39.55 6.79
N THR A 24 -5.99 39.11 5.85
CA THR A 24 -4.76 39.80 5.41
C THR A 24 -4.99 41.20 4.82
N LYS A 25 -6.26 41.58 4.61
CA LYS A 25 -6.67 42.93 4.19
C LYS A 25 -6.75 43.94 5.35
N VAL A 26 -6.79 43.48 6.60
CA VAL A 26 -6.93 44.33 7.79
C VAL A 26 -5.53 44.74 8.27
N LEU A 27 -5.31 46.05 8.44
CA LEU A 27 -4.04 46.67 8.78
C LEU A 27 -3.70 46.55 10.29
N ILE A 28 -3.82 45.35 10.86
CA ILE A 28 -3.66 45.10 12.31
C ILE A 28 -2.79 43.87 12.53
N GLY A 29 -1.98 43.87 13.58
CA GLY A 29 -1.11 42.74 13.94
C GLY A 29 0.02 42.55 12.93
N ASN A 30 0.30 41.30 12.54
CA ASN A 30 1.43 40.94 11.67
C ASN A 30 1.24 41.26 10.16
N TRP A 31 0.37 42.23 9.84
CA TRP A 31 -0.04 42.56 8.47
C TRP A 31 1.14 42.82 7.52
N GLY A 32 2.16 43.56 7.99
CA GLY A 32 3.33 43.91 7.19
C GLY A 32 4.19 42.71 6.79
N GLU A 33 4.37 41.73 7.68
CA GLU A 33 5.13 40.51 7.38
C GLU A 33 4.34 39.57 6.46
N GLU A 34 3.03 39.41 6.69
CA GLU A 34 2.16 38.59 5.85
C GLU A 34 2.17 39.06 4.39
N ARG A 35 2.27 40.37 4.15
CA ARG A 35 2.39 40.92 2.79
C ARG A 35 3.75 40.64 2.14
N ARG A 36 4.83 40.57 2.92
CA ARG A 36 6.18 40.23 2.42
C ARG A 36 6.31 38.74 2.06
N ARG A 37 5.45 37.86 2.57
CA ARG A 37 5.42 36.44 2.19
C ARG A 37 5.13 36.22 0.70
N GLY A 38 4.51 37.19 0.02
CA GLY A 38 4.23 37.15 -1.41
C GLY A 38 3.02 36.30 -1.79
N LEU A 39 2.84 36.09 -3.10
CA LEU A 39 1.76 35.24 -3.61
C LEU A 39 2.11 33.76 -3.37
N PRO A 40 1.17 32.93 -2.92
CA PRO A 40 1.46 31.53 -2.70
C PRO A 40 1.72 30.82 -4.03
N ARG A 41 2.67 29.87 -3.99
CA ARG A 41 3.15 29.10 -5.14
C ARG A 41 2.03 28.51 -6.00
N LYS A 42 0.89 28.17 -5.41
CA LYS A 42 -0.29 27.66 -6.10
C LYS A 42 -0.65 28.58 -7.28
N TYR A 43 -0.88 29.87 -7.05
CA TYR A 43 -1.34 30.77 -8.12
C TYR A 43 -0.27 31.10 -9.17
N ILE A 44 1.02 30.93 -8.85
CA ILE A 44 2.11 31.27 -9.77
C ILE A 44 2.47 30.08 -10.68
N LEU A 45 2.48 28.87 -10.12
CA LEU A 45 3.04 27.70 -10.81
C LEU A 45 2.00 26.65 -11.22
N THR A 46 0.72 26.78 -10.84
CA THR A 46 -0.31 25.84 -11.31
C THR A 46 -0.95 26.34 -12.61
N HIS A 47 -0.92 25.52 -13.65
CA HIS A 47 -1.41 25.86 -14.98
C HIS A 47 -2.93 25.62 -15.17
N CYS A 48 -3.47 24.61 -14.50
CA CYS A 48 -4.89 24.35 -14.33
C CYS A 48 -5.05 23.89 -12.88
N GLU A 49 -6.26 23.92 -12.28
CA GLU A 49 -6.49 23.59 -10.86
C GLU A 49 -6.24 22.10 -10.51
N GLU A 50 -5.06 21.60 -10.83
CA GLU A 50 -4.65 20.22 -10.69
C GLU A 50 -3.92 20.01 -9.38
N ALA A 51 -4.24 18.90 -8.72
CA ALA A 51 -3.51 18.47 -7.55
C ALA A 51 -2.07 18.12 -7.94
N ARG A 52 -1.10 18.51 -7.12
CA ARG A 52 0.33 18.24 -7.38
C ARG A 52 0.67 16.75 -7.51
N HIS A 53 -0.18 15.87 -6.97
CA HIS A 53 -0.01 14.41 -6.97
C HIS A 53 -0.87 13.71 -8.04
N ARG A 54 -1.41 14.43 -9.02
CA ARG A 54 -2.30 13.86 -10.03
C ARG A 54 -1.58 12.90 -11.00
N HIS A 55 -0.30 13.18 -11.29
CA HIS A 55 0.49 12.49 -12.32
C HIS A 55 1.66 11.71 -11.70
N LEU A 56 1.35 10.66 -10.92
CA LEU A 56 2.35 9.82 -10.25
C LEU A 56 2.76 8.60 -11.07
N VAL A 57 2.08 8.33 -12.18
CA VAL A 57 2.35 7.21 -13.08
C VAL A 57 3.15 7.72 -14.27
N THR A 58 4.29 7.10 -14.54
CA THR A 58 5.10 7.43 -15.73
C THR A 58 4.55 6.70 -16.95
N GLN A 59 4.77 7.27 -18.15
CA GLN A 59 4.38 6.60 -19.40
C GLN A 59 5.00 5.20 -19.54
N TYR A 60 6.21 5.02 -19.03
CA TYR A 60 6.89 3.72 -19.01
C TYR A 60 6.13 2.69 -18.16
N ASP A 61 5.78 3.04 -16.91
CA ASP A 61 5.06 2.15 -16.00
C ASP A 61 3.70 1.71 -16.58
N ASP A 62 2.99 2.68 -17.17
CA ASP A 62 1.71 2.44 -17.84
C ASP A 62 1.84 1.49 -19.05
N GLN A 63 2.85 1.68 -19.90
CA GLN A 63 3.06 0.83 -21.09
C GLN A 63 3.46 -0.60 -20.75
N TYR A 64 4.41 -0.79 -19.81
CA TYR A 64 4.98 -2.10 -19.55
C TYR A 64 4.20 -2.91 -18.51
N ASN A 65 3.76 -2.28 -17.41
CA ASN A 65 3.18 -2.99 -16.28
C ASN A 65 1.65 -3.04 -16.35
N ARG A 66 1.03 -2.04 -16.98
CA ARG A 66 -0.44 -1.92 -17.10
C ARG A 66 -0.96 -2.15 -18.51
N HIS A 67 -0.07 -2.48 -19.44
CA HIS A 67 -0.36 -2.78 -20.86
C HIS A 67 -1.11 -1.67 -21.60
N GLY A 68 -1.04 -0.45 -21.08
CA GLY A 68 -1.61 0.74 -21.71
C GLY A 68 -3.12 0.77 -21.86
N HIS A 69 -3.86 -0.05 -21.12
CA HIS A 69 -5.31 0.00 -21.10
C HIS A 69 -5.79 1.17 -20.22
N ASN A 70 -6.63 2.05 -20.77
CA ASN A 70 -7.23 3.15 -20.02
C ASN A 70 -8.77 3.07 -20.12
N PRO A 71 -9.50 2.89 -19.00
CA PRO A 71 -10.96 2.77 -19.01
C PRO A 71 -11.67 4.09 -19.38
N GLN A 72 -10.98 5.23 -19.30
CA GLN A 72 -11.54 6.55 -19.64
C GLN A 72 -11.56 6.80 -21.15
N LEU A 73 -10.86 5.98 -21.95
CA LEU A 73 -10.75 6.15 -23.39
C LEU A 73 -11.72 5.23 -24.14
N PRO A 74 -12.31 5.70 -25.25
CA PRO A 74 -13.07 4.84 -26.13
C PRO A 74 -12.15 3.77 -26.74
N PRO A 75 -12.64 2.54 -26.98
CA PRO A 75 -11.84 1.47 -27.57
C PRO A 75 -11.32 1.78 -28.98
N LEU A 76 -12.06 2.60 -29.73
CA LEU A 76 -11.72 3.00 -31.09
C LEU A 76 -11.45 4.50 -31.14
N ARG A 77 -10.32 4.85 -31.77
CA ARG A 77 -9.94 6.23 -32.10
C ARG A 77 -10.73 6.73 -33.32
N LYS A 78 -11.01 8.03 -33.35
CA LYS A 78 -11.68 8.74 -34.45
C LYS A 78 -10.75 9.79 -35.05
N TRP A 79 -10.80 9.97 -36.36
CA TRP A 79 -10.09 11.07 -37.03
C TRP A 79 -10.77 12.40 -36.71
N ASP A 80 -10.05 13.33 -36.09
CA ASP A 80 -10.51 14.70 -35.87
C ASP A 80 -9.86 15.63 -36.90
N ARG A 81 -10.71 16.26 -37.73
CA ARG A 81 -10.27 17.18 -38.78
C ARG A 81 -9.67 18.47 -38.20
N HIS A 82 -10.10 18.93 -37.02
CA HIS A 82 -9.63 20.21 -36.46
C HIS A 82 -8.22 20.07 -35.86
N LYS A 83 -7.95 18.92 -35.23
CA LYS A 83 -6.63 18.59 -34.69
C LYS A 83 -5.71 17.91 -35.71
N LEU A 84 -6.25 17.48 -36.85
CA LEU A 84 -5.55 16.70 -37.89
C LEU A 84 -4.86 15.47 -37.30
N ALA A 85 -5.52 14.80 -36.35
CA ALA A 85 -4.98 13.68 -35.60
C ALA A 85 -6.05 12.64 -35.29
N TRP A 86 -5.61 11.42 -34.95
CA TRP A 86 -6.49 10.40 -34.40
C TRP A 86 -6.72 10.69 -32.91
N THR A 87 -7.94 11.07 -32.56
CA THR A 87 -8.34 11.39 -31.18
C THR A 87 -9.18 10.27 -30.57
N PRO A 88 -9.16 10.10 -29.25
CA PRO A 88 -8.21 10.70 -28.30
C PRO A 88 -6.82 10.04 -28.38
N GLU A 89 -5.76 10.85 -28.25
CA GLU A 89 -4.42 10.31 -28.03
C GLU A 89 -4.27 9.88 -26.58
N LYS A 90 -3.49 8.82 -26.34
CA LYS A 90 -3.28 8.30 -24.99
C LYS A 90 -2.64 9.32 -24.04
N SER A 91 -1.75 10.16 -24.57
CA SER A 91 -1.03 11.23 -23.84
C SER A 91 -1.95 12.32 -23.28
N ASP A 92 -3.06 12.59 -23.96
CA ASP A 92 -4.01 13.64 -23.56
C ASP A 92 -4.80 13.24 -22.30
N TYR A 93 -4.82 11.94 -21.98
CA TYR A 93 -5.61 11.36 -20.89
C TYR A 93 -4.70 10.56 -19.96
N PRO A 94 -3.90 11.24 -19.12
CA PRO A 94 -3.03 10.57 -18.17
C PRO A 94 -3.84 9.75 -17.18
N LEU A 95 -3.35 8.55 -16.85
CA LEU A 95 -3.96 7.70 -15.83
C LEU A 95 -3.80 8.35 -14.44
N VAL A 96 -4.93 8.56 -13.78
CA VAL A 96 -4.97 9.07 -12.40
C VAL A 96 -5.17 7.87 -11.48
N GLU A 97 -4.08 7.19 -11.21
CA GLU A 97 -4.06 6.03 -10.32
C GLU A 97 -2.94 6.19 -9.29
N PRO A 98 -3.04 5.49 -8.15
CA PRO A 98 -1.91 5.42 -7.23
C PRO A 98 -0.67 4.82 -7.94
N PRO A 99 0.53 5.27 -7.56
CA PRO A 99 1.76 4.78 -8.17
C PRO A 99 1.95 3.29 -7.91
N THR A 100 2.50 2.58 -8.90
CA THR A 100 2.87 1.16 -8.75
C THR A 100 4.09 1.09 -7.82
N SER A 101 3.86 0.80 -6.55
CA SER A 101 4.93 0.81 -5.54
C SER A 101 5.66 -0.53 -5.40
N TYR A 102 5.20 -1.61 -6.04
CA TYR A 102 5.77 -2.97 -5.94
C TYR A 102 6.02 -3.44 -4.49
N GLY A 103 5.23 -2.97 -3.53
CA GLY A 103 5.45 -3.26 -2.10
C GLY A 103 6.67 -2.55 -1.50
N LEU A 104 7.37 -1.68 -2.23
CA LEU A 104 8.49 -0.87 -1.71
C LEU A 104 8.04 0.00 -0.53
N LEU A 105 6.86 0.61 -0.65
CA LEU A 105 6.30 1.41 0.43
C LEU A 105 6.07 0.55 1.68
N GLU A 106 5.48 -0.63 1.53
CA GLU A 106 5.21 -1.56 2.63
C GLU A 106 6.52 -1.99 3.30
N HIS A 107 7.51 -2.39 2.49
CA HIS A 107 8.83 -2.75 2.98
C HIS A 107 9.50 -1.60 3.74
N LEU A 108 9.42 -0.36 3.24
CA LEU A 108 9.96 0.81 3.94
C LEU A 108 9.23 1.09 5.24
N MET A 109 7.90 1.01 5.25
CA MET A 109 7.10 1.17 6.47
C MET A 109 7.48 0.12 7.51
N ASP A 110 7.70 -1.13 7.10
CA ASP A 110 8.19 -2.19 7.98
C ASP A 110 9.59 -1.89 8.54
N THR A 111 10.50 -1.34 7.73
CA THR A 111 11.82 -0.93 8.23
C THR A 111 11.75 0.23 9.21
N TRP A 112 10.89 1.22 8.98
CA TRP A 112 10.73 2.37 9.87
C TRP A 112 10.01 2.03 11.17
N HIS A 113 9.03 1.12 11.10
CA HIS A 113 8.28 0.67 12.27
C HIS A 113 8.99 -0.45 13.04
N ARG A 114 10.08 -1.02 12.49
CA ARG A 114 10.97 -1.92 13.23
C ARG A 114 11.58 -1.16 14.42
N LYS A 115 11.03 -1.42 15.61
CA LYS A 115 11.68 -1.03 16.85
C LYS A 115 12.93 -1.87 17.04
N GLU A 116 14.02 -1.22 17.40
CA GLU A 116 15.20 -1.91 17.92
C GLU A 116 14.75 -2.83 19.07
N PRO A 117 15.26 -4.06 19.13
CA PRO A 117 14.80 -5.01 20.13
C PRO A 117 15.07 -4.47 21.53
N GLU A 118 14.00 -4.41 22.34
CA GLU A 118 14.11 -3.98 23.73
C GLU A 118 14.96 -5.00 24.52
N GLY A 119 16.19 -4.61 24.83
CA GLY A 119 17.20 -5.41 25.52
C GLY A 119 18.45 -5.65 24.67
N ALA A 120 19.63 -5.61 25.30
CA ALA A 120 20.91 -5.86 24.63
C ALA A 120 20.99 -7.32 24.14
N LYS A 121 20.62 -7.55 22.89
CA LYS A 121 20.81 -8.84 22.22
C LYS A 121 22.27 -8.97 21.81
N SER A 122 22.85 -10.13 22.06
CA SER A 122 24.17 -10.45 21.52
C SER A 122 24.10 -10.58 19.99
N VAL A 123 25.23 -10.33 19.32
CA VAL A 123 25.35 -10.43 17.85
C VAL A 123 24.87 -11.80 17.35
N TYR A 124 25.18 -12.87 18.07
CA TYR A 124 24.75 -14.22 17.69
C TYR A 124 23.22 -14.36 17.66
N HIS A 125 22.53 -13.76 18.64
CA HIS A 125 21.07 -13.84 18.74
C HIS A 125 20.35 -12.97 17.69
N SER A 126 20.95 -11.87 17.24
CA SER A 126 20.41 -11.05 16.13
C SER A 126 20.68 -11.65 14.76
N SER A 127 21.86 -12.27 14.55
CA SER A 127 22.26 -12.82 13.25
C SER A 127 21.52 -14.11 12.88
N TYR A 128 21.07 -14.87 13.88
CA TYR A 128 20.36 -16.13 13.69
C TYR A 128 18.97 -16.09 14.31
N PRO A 129 18.00 -15.35 13.71
CA PRO A 129 16.64 -15.35 14.19
C PRO A 129 16.01 -16.74 14.05
N LYS A 130 15.14 -17.10 15.00
CA LYS A 130 14.35 -18.32 14.88
C LYS A 130 13.47 -18.20 13.63
N PRO A 131 13.56 -19.12 12.67
CA PRO A 131 12.76 -19.03 11.45
C PRO A 131 11.26 -19.13 11.80
N PRO A 132 10.38 -18.55 10.98
CA PRO A 132 8.94 -18.62 11.23
C PRO A 132 8.49 -20.08 11.31
N ALA A 133 7.44 -20.37 12.09
CA ALA A 133 6.95 -21.74 12.28
C ALA A 133 6.66 -22.47 10.97
N LEU A 134 6.27 -21.73 9.93
CA LEU A 134 6.02 -22.21 8.56
C LEU A 134 7.27 -22.71 7.82
N ALA A 135 8.47 -22.25 8.19
CA ALA A 135 9.71 -22.73 7.59
C ALA A 135 10.05 -24.16 8.01
N TYR A 136 9.49 -24.63 9.14
CA TYR A 136 9.57 -26.03 9.52
C TYR A 136 8.55 -26.82 8.71
N ALA A 137 9.03 -27.82 7.96
CA ALA A 137 8.14 -28.70 7.21
C ALA A 137 7.08 -29.30 8.16
N PRO A 138 5.79 -29.26 7.80
CA PRO A 138 4.75 -29.89 8.59
C PRO A 138 5.05 -31.40 8.61
N ARG A 139 5.43 -31.91 9.78
CA ARG A 139 5.56 -33.36 9.97
C ARG A 139 4.16 -33.93 10.06
N GLN A 140 3.64 -34.42 8.93
CA GLN A 140 2.49 -35.31 8.97
C GLN A 140 2.93 -36.60 9.64
N ARG A 141 2.31 -36.95 10.77
CA ARG A 141 2.52 -38.26 11.37
C ARG A 141 1.93 -39.31 10.43
N PRO A 142 2.64 -40.40 10.10
CA PRO A 142 2.09 -41.44 9.25
C PRO A 142 0.82 -42.02 9.90
N ASP A 143 -0.22 -42.20 9.10
CA ASP A 143 -1.49 -42.78 9.55
C ASP A 143 -1.30 -44.28 9.78
N THR A 144 -1.06 -44.66 11.04
CA THR A 144 -0.77 -46.05 11.44
C THR A 144 -1.96 -46.99 11.28
N SER A 145 -3.17 -46.45 11.06
CA SER A 145 -4.40 -47.22 10.91
C SER A 145 -4.29 -48.26 9.78
N ARG A 146 -3.74 -47.86 8.63
CA ARG A 146 -3.59 -48.71 7.44
C ARG A 146 -2.57 -49.84 7.63
N ILE A 147 -1.50 -49.56 8.36
CA ILE A 147 -0.43 -50.52 8.70
C ILE A 147 -0.97 -51.60 9.66
N LEU A 148 -1.74 -51.19 10.67
CA LEU A 148 -2.37 -52.09 11.64
C LEU A 148 -3.48 -52.95 11.01
N GLN A 149 -4.17 -52.43 9.98
CA GLN A 149 -5.21 -53.17 9.27
C GLN A 149 -4.63 -54.25 8.35
N GLN A 150 -3.50 -53.98 7.68
CA GLN A 150 -2.77 -54.97 6.87
C GLN A 150 -2.18 -56.10 7.73
N SER A 151 -1.58 -55.78 8.89
CA SER A 151 -1.06 -56.83 9.78
C SER A 151 -2.19 -57.72 10.30
N ARG A 152 -3.34 -57.15 10.66
CA ARG A 152 -4.54 -57.92 11.05
C ARG A 152 -5.00 -58.93 9.99
N GLN A 153 -4.91 -58.60 8.70
CA GLN A 153 -5.27 -59.54 7.64
C GLN A 153 -4.25 -60.67 7.45
N GLN A 154 -2.96 -60.42 7.72
CA GLN A 154 -1.92 -61.47 7.65
C GLN A 154 -2.11 -62.58 8.69
N TRP A 155 -2.63 -62.24 9.88
CA TRP A 155 -2.91 -63.22 10.95
C TRP A 155 -4.23 -63.99 10.76
N LEU A 156 -5.07 -63.58 9.79
CA LEU A 156 -6.36 -64.21 9.49
C LEU A 156 -6.28 -65.19 8.29
N LEU A 157 -5.13 -65.29 7.62
CA LEU A 157 -4.92 -66.30 6.60
C LEU A 157 -4.72 -67.67 7.28
N PRO A 158 -5.47 -68.73 6.89
CA PRO A 158 -5.27 -70.05 7.44
C PRO A 158 -3.82 -70.49 7.17
N ARG A 159 -3.07 -70.78 8.23
CA ARG A 159 -1.73 -71.34 8.15
C ARG A 159 -1.84 -72.67 7.40
N SER A 160 -1.47 -72.68 6.12
CA SER A 160 -1.56 -73.85 5.25
C SER A 160 -0.81 -75.03 5.88
N LEU A 161 -1.57 -76.06 6.27
CA LEU A 161 -1.08 -77.31 6.84
C LEU A 161 -0.66 -78.26 5.71
N ASP A 162 0.27 -77.84 4.84
CA ASP A 162 0.81 -78.72 3.79
C ASP A 162 2.33 -78.70 3.86
N ALA A 163 2.90 -79.59 4.69
CA ALA A 163 4.30 -79.97 4.65
C ALA A 163 4.36 -81.50 4.44
N PRO A 164 4.89 -82.01 3.31
CA PRO A 164 5.02 -83.44 3.10
C PRO A 164 6.16 -84.01 3.96
N ALA A 165 5.89 -85.18 4.54
CA ALA A 165 6.79 -85.99 5.37
C ALA A 165 7.87 -86.71 4.55
#